data_AF-A0A7Y5X0W2-F1
#
_entry.id   AF-A0A7Y5X0W2-F1
#
_cell.length_a   1.000
_cell.length_b   1.000
_cell.length_c   1.000
_cell.angle_alpha   90.00
_cell.angle_beta   90.00
_cell.angle_gamma   90.00
#
_symmetry.space_group_name_H-M   'P 1'
#
loop_
_entity.id
_entity.type
_entity.pdbx_description
1 polymer ?
#
loop_
_entity_poly.entity_id
_entity_poly.type
_entity_poly.pdbx_seq_one_letter_code
_entity_poly.pdbx_strand_id
1 'polypeptide(L)' 'MSDTGVETCIYPGCDRPAVPANPLGGPQPAFCDLEEHNALTAHQERQRLAALDDQEEVR' A
#
# COMPACT_ATOMS: atom_id res chain seq x y z
N MET A 1 0.42 15.50 20.05
CA MET A 1 0.35 14.03 20.16
C MET A 1 0.97 13.50 18.89
N SER A 2 2.18 12.96 18.97
CA SER A 2 2.87 12.39 17.81
C SER A 2 2.33 10.99 17.65
N ASP A 3 1.40 10.81 16.73
CA ASP A 3 0.91 9.49 16.35
C ASP A 3 2.06 8.79 15.59
N THR A 4 2.96 8.14 16.34
CA THR A 4 3.91 7.15 15.81
C THR A 4 3.18 5.82 15.56
N GLY A 5 1.96 5.90 15.03
CA GLY A 5 1.21 4.76 14.55
C GLY A 5 1.83 4.33 13.23
N VAL A 6 2.40 3.13 13.21
CA VAL A 6 2.86 2.55 11.95
C VAL A 6 1.63 2.41 11.04
N GLU A 7 1.58 3.20 9.97
CA GLU A 7 0.49 3.14 9.01
C GLU A 7 0.47 1.75 8.35
N THR A 8 -0.71 1.28 7.95
CA THR A 8 -0.83 -0.01 7.26
C THR A 8 -0.32 0.14 5.82
N CYS A 9 0.31 -0.90 5.29
CA CYS A 9 0.77 -0.92 3.90
C CYS A 9 -0.39 -0.63 2.95
N ILE A 10 -0.22 0.36 2.07
CA ILE A 10 -1.27 0.77 1.12
C ILE A 10 -1.41 -0.13 -0.11
N TYR A 11 -0.71 -1.27 -0.14
CA TYR A 11 -0.80 -2.22 -1.25
C TYR A 11 -2.17 -2.91 -1.22
N PRO A 12 -2.91 -3.00 -2.35
CA PRO A 12 -4.25 -3.60 -2.35
C PRO A 12 -4.25 -5.03 -1.80
N GLY A 13 -5.07 -5.28 -0.76
CA GLY A 13 -5.16 -6.58 -0.11
C GLY A 13 -4.03 -6.92 0.85
N CYS A 14 -3.17 -5.96 1.21
CA CYS A 14 -2.12 -6.16 2.22
C CYS A 14 -2.53 -5.55 3.56
N ASP A 15 -2.50 -6.36 4.63
CA ASP A 15 -2.79 -5.90 6.00
C ASP A 15 -1.51 -5.75 6.86
N ARG A 16 -0.32 -5.84 6.23
CA ARG A 16 0.95 -5.72 6.95
C ARG A 16 1.22 -4.26 7.34
N PRO A 17 1.90 -4.00 8.47
CA PRO A 17 2.36 -2.65 8.79
C PRO A 17 3.35 -2.16 7.74
N ALA A 18 3.29 -0.87 7.41
CA ALA A 18 4.31 -0.22 6.61
C ALA A 18 5.65 -0.21 7.36
N VAL A 19 6.75 -0.03 6.63
CA VAL A 19 8.07 0.06 7.24
C VAL A 19 8.09 1.23 8.23
N PRO A 20 8.57 1.03 9.47
CA PRO A 20 8.62 2.10 10.47
C PRO A 20 9.38 3.34 9.96
N ALA A 21 8.96 4.53 10.38
CA ALA A 21 9.70 5.75 10.13
C ALA A 21 11.17 5.63 10.59
N ASN A 22 12.07 6.26 9.84
CA ASN A 22 13.49 6.27 10.18
C ASN A 22 13.71 7.01 11.53
N PRO A 23 14.44 6.42 12.49
CA PRO A 23 14.76 7.06 13.78
C PRO A 23 15.47 8.42 13.65
N LEU A 24 16.20 8.63 12.55
CA LEU A 24 16.91 9.88 12.25
C LEU A 24 16.01 10.96 11.63
N GLY A 25 14.72 10.68 11.49
CA GLY A 25 13.76 11.54 10.82
C GLY A 25 13.63 11.24 9.32
N GLY A 26 12.52 11.70 8.74
CA GLY A 26 12.15 11.45 7.36
C GLY A 26 10.66 11.18 7.22
N PRO A 27 10.12 11.17 6.00
CA PRO A 27 8.73 10.80 5.77
C PRO A 27 8.51 9.32 6.13
N GLN A 28 7.33 9.03 6.68
CA GLN A 28 6.85 7.68 6.95
C GLN A 28 6.66 6.92 5.61
N PRO A 29 7.30 5.75 5.41
CA PRO A 29 7.02 4.90 4.26
C PRO A 29 5.56 4.44 4.24
N ALA A 30 4.97 4.34 3.04
CA ALA A 30 3.59 3.88 2.85
C ALA A 30 3.47 2.37 2.60
N PHE A 31 4.60 1.67 2.40
CA PHE A 31 4.64 0.25 2.05
C PHE A 31 5.38 -0.57 3.10
N CYS A 32 5.10 -1.86 3.18
CA CYS A 32 5.84 -2.80 4.04
C CYS A 32 7.20 -3.15 3.45
N ASP A 33 7.91 -4.06 4.09
CA ASP A 33 9.27 -4.50 3.73
C ASP A 33 9.37 -5.40 2.48
N LEU A 34 8.27 -5.61 1.74
CA LEU A 34 8.27 -6.42 0.53
C LEU A 34 8.68 -5.57 -0.66
N GLU A 35 9.68 -6.03 -1.41
CA GLU A 35 10.15 -5.33 -2.63
C GLU A 35 9.02 -5.19 -3.68
N GLU A 36 8.13 -6.18 -3.74
CA GLU A 36 6.97 -6.18 -4.61
C GLU A 36 5.90 -5.16 -4.19
N HIS A 37 5.92 -4.67 -2.95
CA HIS A 37 4.95 -3.69 -2.45
C HIS A 37 5.53 -2.29 -2.60
N ASN A 38 5.32 -1.70 -3.77
CA ASN A 38 5.79 -0.36 -4.07
C ASN A 38 4.73 0.41 -4.88
N ALA A 39 5.01 1.68 -5.16
CA ALA A 39 4.05 2.57 -5.82
C ALA A 39 3.64 2.09 -7.22
N LEU A 40 4.59 1.53 -7.99
CA LEU A 40 4.35 1.09 -9.36
C LEU A 40 3.46 -0.15 -9.38
N THR A 41 3.82 -1.18 -8.64
CA THR A 41 3.08 -2.44 -8.59
C THR A 41 1.71 -2.26 -7.94
N ALA A 42 1.59 -1.42 -6.91
CA ALA A 42 0.30 -1.11 -6.29
C ALA A 42 -0.63 -0.38 -7.26
N HIS A 43 -0.11 0.49 -8.13
CA HIS A 43 -0.91 1.14 -9.17
C HIS A 43 -1.39 0.13 -10.21
N GLN A 44 -0.51 -0.74 -10.69
CA GLN A 44 -0.87 -1.80 -11.64
C GLN A 44 -1.93 -2.74 -11.08
N GLU A 45 -1.81 -3.14 -9.80
CA GLU A 45 -2.79 -4.01 -9.15
C GLU A 45 -4.15 -3.31 -8.99
N ARG A 46 -4.17 -2.02 -8.63
CA ARG A 46 -5.42 -1.25 -8.61
C ARG A 46 -6.08 -1.19 -9.99
N GLN A 47 -5.31 -1.01 -11.06
CA GLN A 47 -5.84 -1.04 -12.42
C GLN A 47 -6.41 -2.42 -12.78
N ARG A 48 -5.73 -3.51 -12.39
CA ARG A 48 -6.19 -4.88 -12.60
C ARG A 48 -7.51 -5.14 -11.88
N LEU A 49 -7.61 -4.73 -10.61
CA LEU A 49 -8.83 -4.88 -9.80
C LEU A 49 -9.99 -4.05 -10.37
N ALA A 50 -9.75 -2.79 -10.73
CA ALA A 50 -10.77 -1.95 -11.37
C ALA A 50 -11.29 -2.57 -12.68
N ALA A 51 -10.39 -3.10 -13.51
CA ALA A 51 -10.78 -3.76 -14.76
C ALA A 51 -11.57 -5.06 -14.55
N LEU A 52 -11.42 -5.73 -13.39
CA LEU A 52 -12.23 -6.90 -13.03
C LEU A 52 -13.60 -6.49 -12.47
N ASP A 53 -13.65 -5.45 -11.67
CA ASP A 53 -14.88 -4.88 -11.10
C ASP A 53 -15.82 -4.41 -12.23
N ASP A 54 -15.27 -3.68 -13.21
CA ASP A 54 -16.01 -3.26 -14.43
C ASP A 54 -16.56 -4.46 -15.22
N GLN A 55 -15.88 -5.61 -15.21
CA GLN A 55 -16.33 -6.82 -15.90
C GLN A 55 -17.42 -7.59 -15.13
N GLU A 56 -17.41 -7.52 -13.81
CA GLU A 56 -18.45 -8.10 -12.97
C GLU A 56 -19.75 -7.28 -13.05
N GLU A 57 -19.67 -5.96 -13.09
CA GLU A 57 -20.84 -5.09 -13.19
C GLU A 57 -21.59 -5.22 -14.53
N VAL A 58 -20.89 -5.58 -15.62
CA VAL A 58 -21.51 -5.79 -16.95
C VAL A 58 -22.19 -7.16 -17.08
N ARG A 59 -21.93 -8.10 -16.18
CA ARG A 59 -22.42 -9.49 -16.26
C ARG A 59 -23.82 -9.67 -15.67
#